data_AF-R7RZ35-F1
#
_entry.id   AF-R7RZ35-F1
#
_cell.length_a   1.000
_cell.length_b   1.000
_cell.length_c   1.000
_cell.angle_alpha   90.00
_cell.angle_beta   90.00
_cell.angle_gamma   90.00
#
_symmetry.space_group_name_H-M   'P 1'
#
loop_
_entity.id
_entity.type
_entity.pdbx_description
1 polymer ?
#
loop_
_entity_poly.entity_id
_entity_poly.type
_entity_poly.pdbx_seq_one_letter_code
_entity_poly.pdbx_strand_id
1 'polypeptide(L)'
;YKRVDRKIKPVPGVYPEDAKVTRQFPRNPLIGLTKLPERPPDFIPTRKITQERMDTMDINSDHYLWPEEEKLIKHVLVKNERALAFEDHERGIFRDDYFSPYIIPVEPHVPWEHPNIPIPPGHREEVIRMLKEFIAHGVYEPSQSSYRSKWFCVAKKNGK
;
A
#
# COMPACT_ATOMS: atom_id res chain seq x y z
N TYR A 1 -30.26 -4.71 -0.51
CA TYR A 1 -29.54 -5.32 -1.65
C TYR A 1 -30.49 -5.35 -2.86
N LYS A 2 -30.09 -4.90 -4.05
CA LYS A 2 -30.95 -5.00 -5.25
C LYS A 2 -31.06 -6.47 -5.68
N ARG A 3 -32.28 -6.92 -6.04
CA ARG A 3 -32.50 -8.26 -6.60
C ARG A 3 -31.72 -8.41 -7.93
N VAL A 4 -31.33 -9.65 -8.28
CA VAL A 4 -30.43 -9.94 -9.42
C VAL A 4 -30.99 -9.40 -10.74
N ASP A 5 -32.30 -9.48 -10.95
CA ASP A 5 -33.05 -8.95 -12.09
C ASP A 5 -33.00 -7.42 -12.21
N ARG A 6 -32.77 -6.71 -11.09
CA ARG A 6 -32.68 -5.23 -11.03
C ARG A 6 -31.26 -4.70 -11.00
N LYS A 7 -30.25 -5.58 -11.10
CA LYS A 7 -28.85 -5.13 -11.18
C LYS A 7 -28.57 -4.68 -12.61
N ILE A 8 -28.02 -3.48 -12.73
CA ILE A 8 -27.48 -2.99 -14.00
C ILE A 8 -26.25 -3.85 -14.30
N LYS A 9 -26.28 -4.54 -15.43
CA LYS A 9 -25.13 -5.31 -15.92
C LYS A 9 -24.23 -4.37 -16.70
N PRO A 10 -22.90 -4.43 -16.51
CA PRO A 10 -21.99 -3.69 -17.37
C PRO A 10 -22.18 -4.13 -18.82
N VAL A 11 -22.17 -3.15 -19.73
CA VAL A 11 -22.20 -3.42 -21.18
C VAL A 11 -20.80 -3.89 -21.58
N PRO A 12 -20.65 -5.04 -22.28
CA PRO A 12 -19.37 -5.44 -22.83
C PRO A 12 -18.89 -4.39 -23.83
N GLY A 13 -17.81 -3.68 -23.50
CA GLY A 13 -17.18 -2.68 -24.36
C GLY A 13 -15.71 -3.01 -24.59
N VAL A 14 -15.16 -2.51 -25.70
CA VAL A 14 -13.71 -2.54 -25.95
C VAL A 14 -13.06 -1.52 -25.04
N TYR A 15 -12.02 -1.91 -24.32
CA TYR A 15 -11.27 -0.99 -23.47
C TYR A 15 -10.57 0.06 -24.35
N PRO A 16 -10.70 1.37 -24.07
CA PRO A 16 -10.07 2.40 -24.89
C PRO A 16 -8.54 2.31 -24.84
N GLU A 17 -7.87 2.32 -25.99
CA GLU A 17 -6.40 2.24 -26.05
C GLU A 17 -5.72 3.48 -25.47
N ASP A 18 -6.37 4.64 -25.50
CA ASP A 18 -5.90 5.88 -24.88
C ASP A 18 -5.94 5.84 -23.34
N ALA A 19 -6.82 5.03 -22.76
CA ALA A 19 -6.89 4.82 -21.31
C ALA A 19 -5.87 3.78 -20.78
N LYS A 20 -5.13 3.13 -21.68
CA LYS A 20 -4.24 2.02 -21.35
C LYS A 20 -3.00 2.48 -20.58
N VAL A 21 -2.80 1.87 -19.41
CA VAL A 21 -1.60 2.11 -18.62
C VAL A 21 -0.38 1.53 -19.34
N THR A 22 0.59 2.39 -19.62
CA THR A 22 1.88 1.99 -20.18
C THR A 22 2.89 1.85 -19.05
N ARG A 23 3.46 0.66 -18.91
CA ARG A 23 4.58 0.41 -17.98
C ARG A 23 5.91 0.54 -18.71
N GLN A 24 6.83 1.32 -18.14
CA GLN A 24 8.17 1.51 -18.66
C GLN A 24 9.21 1.28 -17.56
N PHE A 25 10.45 1.02 -17.99
CA PHE A 25 11.59 0.84 -17.09
C PHE A 25 12.65 1.90 -17.45
N PRO A 26 12.57 3.10 -16.86
CA PRO A 26 13.47 4.21 -17.20
C PRO A 26 14.95 3.88 -16.92
N ARG A 27 15.19 2.96 -15.98
CA ARG A 27 16.50 2.37 -15.70
C ARG A 27 16.34 0.87 -15.47
N ASN A 28 17.35 0.09 -15.83
CA ASN A 28 17.38 -1.34 -15.49
C ASN A 28 17.34 -1.49 -13.94
N PRO A 29 16.31 -2.16 -13.38
CA PRO A 29 16.10 -2.26 -11.94
C PRO A 29 17.16 -3.11 -11.23
N LEU A 30 17.93 -3.90 -11.98
CA LEU A 30 19.00 -4.74 -11.46
C LEU A 30 20.33 -3.97 -11.34
N ILE A 31 20.40 -2.73 -11.85
CA ILE A 31 21.59 -1.89 -11.71
C ILE A 31 21.76 -1.54 -10.23
N GLY A 32 22.90 -1.94 -9.66
CA GLY A 32 23.23 -1.69 -8.26
C GLY A 32 23.02 -2.89 -7.33
N LEU A 33 22.62 -4.05 -7.86
CA LEU A 33 22.65 -5.30 -7.10
C LEU A 33 24.09 -5.63 -6.68
N THR A 34 24.34 -5.57 -5.38
CA THR A 34 25.61 -6.00 -4.80
C THR A 34 25.64 -7.52 -4.71
N LYS A 35 26.80 -8.12 -5.01
CA LYS A 35 27.00 -9.55 -4.75
C LYS A 35 26.81 -9.83 -3.26
N LEU A 36 26.17 -10.95 -2.93
CA LEU A 36 26.00 -11.38 -1.56
C LEU A 36 27.37 -11.74 -0.96
N PRO A 37 27.66 -11.33 0.28
CA PRO A 37 28.89 -11.73 0.94
C PRO A 37 28.85 -13.22 1.29
N GLU A 38 29.95 -13.93 1.05
CA GLU A 38 30.10 -15.33 1.49
C GLU A 38 30.21 -15.46 3.02
N ARG A 39 30.62 -14.37 3.68
CA ARG A 39 30.72 -14.26 5.15
C ARG A 39 30.02 -12.98 5.58
N PRO A 40 28.72 -13.01 5.89
CA PRO A 40 27.97 -11.83 6.30
C PRO A 40 28.49 -11.30 7.66
N PRO A 41 28.57 -9.98 7.85
CA PRO A 41 28.87 -9.41 9.16
C PRO A 41 27.72 -9.68 10.14
N ASP A 42 28.02 -9.64 11.43
CA ASP A 42 26.99 -9.71 12.46
C ASP A 42 26.03 -8.51 12.35
N PHE A 43 24.79 -8.74 12.78
CA PHE A 43 23.74 -7.73 12.71
C PHE A 43 24.08 -6.53 13.61
N ILE A 44 24.04 -5.34 13.04
CA ILE A 44 24.16 -4.07 13.75
C ILE A 44 22.83 -3.32 13.55
N PRO A 45 22.10 -2.98 14.63
CA PRO A 45 20.87 -2.22 14.53
C PRO A 45 21.09 -0.89 13.81
N THR A 46 20.18 -0.58 12.89
CA THR A 46 20.12 0.72 12.21
C THR A 46 19.02 1.59 12.79
N ARG A 47 18.93 2.84 12.31
CA ARG A 47 17.81 3.73 12.68
C ARG A 47 16.45 3.13 12.33
N LYS A 48 16.37 2.33 11.25
CA LYS A 48 15.11 1.77 10.76
C LYS A 48 14.89 0.31 11.15
N ILE A 49 15.93 -0.51 11.13
CA ILE A 49 15.88 -1.90 11.58
C ILE A 49 16.50 -1.97 12.97
N THR A 50 15.66 -1.76 13.98
CA THR A 50 16.01 -1.96 15.39
C THR A 50 16.04 -3.45 15.74
N GLN A 51 16.61 -3.79 16.90
CA GLN A 51 16.56 -5.16 17.40
C GLN A 51 15.12 -5.65 17.55
N GLU A 52 14.23 -4.83 18.13
CA GLU A 52 12.81 -5.17 18.32
C GLU A 52 12.10 -5.48 16.99
N ARG A 53 12.34 -4.66 15.95
CA ARG A 53 11.78 -4.88 14.61
C ARG A 53 12.35 -6.15 13.97
N MET A 54 13.63 -6.46 14.22
CA MET A 54 14.27 -7.69 13.76
C MET A 54 13.68 -8.93 14.43
N ASP A 55 13.46 -8.88 15.74
CA ASP A 55 12.88 -9.98 16.51
C ASP A 55 11.42 -10.23 16.11
N THR A 56 10.67 -9.16 15.79
CA THR A 56 9.29 -9.25 15.30
C THR A 56 9.18 -9.97 13.95
N MET A 57 10.23 -9.93 13.12
CA MET A 57 10.23 -10.61 11.81
C MET A 57 10.40 -12.13 11.93
N ASP A 58 10.79 -12.66 13.09
CA ASP A 58 10.85 -14.09 13.41
C ASP A 58 11.44 -14.97 12.29
N ILE A 59 12.63 -14.57 11.81
CA ILE A 59 13.22 -15.08 10.56
C ILE A 59 13.51 -16.59 10.59
N ASN A 60 13.74 -17.18 11.78
CA ASN A 60 14.16 -18.57 11.92
C ASN A 60 13.45 -19.27 13.09
N SER A 61 12.13 -19.11 13.19
CA SER A 61 11.29 -19.74 14.23
C SER A 61 11.47 -21.26 14.31
N ASP A 62 11.60 -21.90 13.15
CA ASP A 62 11.62 -23.36 12.99
C ASP A 62 13.05 -23.95 13.02
N HIS A 63 14.07 -23.09 13.23
CA HIS A 63 15.49 -23.46 13.20
C HIS A 63 15.93 -24.21 11.92
N TYR A 64 15.24 -23.96 10.80
CA TYR A 64 15.57 -24.57 9.51
C TYR A 64 16.85 -23.99 8.91
N LEU A 65 17.08 -22.69 9.10
CA LEU A 65 18.22 -21.98 8.54
C LEU A 65 19.47 -22.17 9.38
N TRP A 66 20.62 -22.29 8.72
CA TRP A 66 21.90 -22.31 9.40
C TRP A 66 22.22 -20.92 9.98
N PRO A 67 23.02 -20.83 11.06
CA PRO A 67 23.35 -19.54 11.66
C PRO A 67 23.92 -18.51 10.68
N GLU A 68 24.70 -18.95 9.69
CA GLU A 68 25.25 -18.07 8.65
C GLU A 68 24.20 -17.63 7.61
N GLU A 69 23.20 -18.46 7.31
CA GLU A 69 22.08 -18.09 6.43
C GLU A 69 21.18 -17.06 7.11
N GLU A 70 20.91 -17.23 8.40
CA GLU A 70 20.15 -16.26 9.19
C GLU A 70 20.87 -14.89 9.22
N LYS A 71 22.19 -14.89 9.43
CA LYS A 71 23.01 -13.66 9.33
C LYS A 71 22.94 -13.04 7.94
N LEU A 72 22.97 -13.85 6.87
CA LEU A 72 22.88 -13.36 5.50
C LEU A 72 21.54 -12.66 5.24
N ILE A 73 20.43 -13.23 5.70
CA ILE A 73 19.10 -12.60 5.58
C ILE A 73 19.08 -11.27 6.34
N LYS A 74 19.54 -11.26 7.59
CA LYS A 74 19.65 -10.02 8.40
C LYS A 74 20.47 -8.95 7.67
N HIS A 75 21.59 -9.34 7.05
CA HIS A 75 22.42 -8.44 6.25
C HIS A 75 21.67 -7.86 5.03
N VAL A 76 20.96 -8.71 4.29
CA VAL A 76 20.17 -8.29 3.11
C VAL A 76 19.05 -7.34 3.52
N LEU A 77 18.35 -7.60 4.63
CA LEU A 77 17.30 -6.72 5.15
C LEU A 77 17.87 -5.34 5.51
N VAL A 78 19.01 -5.30 6.22
CA VAL A 78 19.68 -4.04 6.56
C VAL A 78 20.11 -3.27 5.31
N LYS A 79 20.70 -3.93 4.31
CA LYS A 79 21.07 -3.29 3.05
C LYS A 79 19.88 -2.71 2.29
N ASN A 80 18.72 -3.34 2.44
CA ASN A 80 17.49 -2.95 1.77
C ASN A 80 16.46 -2.33 2.74
N GLU A 81 16.90 -1.73 3.85
CA GLU A 81 16.00 -1.24 4.91
C GLU A 81 14.95 -0.24 4.39
N ARG A 82 15.27 0.49 3.31
CA ARG A 82 14.35 1.42 2.65
C ARG A 82 13.13 0.75 2.03
N ALA A 83 13.23 -0.52 1.64
CA ALA A 83 12.15 -1.27 1.03
C ALA A 83 11.14 -1.83 2.05
N LEU A 84 11.52 -1.90 3.32
CA LEU A 84 10.65 -2.38 4.40
C LEU A 84 9.80 -1.24 4.94
N ALA A 85 8.55 -1.50 5.30
CA ALA A 85 7.69 -0.53 5.98
C ALA A 85 7.14 -1.17 7.25
N PHE A 86 7.45 -0.56 8.39
CA PHE A 86 6.96 -0.97 9.72
C PHE A 86 5.80 -0.08 10.18
N GLU A 87 5.73 1.15 9.65
CA GLU A 87 4.68 2.12 9.94
C GLU A 87 4.05 2.64 8.64
N ASP A 88 2.80 3.12 8.72
CA ASP A 88 2.04 3.55 7.55
C ASP A 88 2.70 4.73 6.79
N HIS A 89 3.42 5.59 7.50
CA HIS A 89 4.13 6.73 6.89
C HIS A 89 5.39 6.30 6.12
N GLU A 90 5.93 5.11 6.39
CA GLU A 90 7.07 4.54 5.66
C GLU A 90 6.65 3.88 4.35
N ARG A 91 5.34 3.79 4.09
CA ARG A 91 4.78 3.17 2.88
C ARG A 91 5.23 3.94 1.64
N GLY A 92 5.90 3.22 0.73
CA GLY A 92 6.32 3.78 -0.55
C GLY A 92 5.16 4.02 -1.52
N ILE A 93 5.36 4.96 -2.43
CA ILE A 93 4.56 5.12 -3.64
C ILE A 93 5.36 4.63 -4.85
N PHE A 94 4.67 4.17 -5.89
CA PHE A 94 5.33 3.92 -7.17
C PHE A 94 5.85 5.24 -7.74
N ARG A 95 6.97 5.18 -8.45
CA ARG A 95 7.49 6.35 -9.15
C ARG A 95 6.66 6.59 -10.41
N ASP A 96 6.36 7.85 -10.68
CA ASP A 96 5.53 8.28 -11.82
C ASP A 96 6.17 8.00 -13.18
N ASP A 97 7.49 7.80 -13.25
CA ASP A 97 8.20 7.50 -14.49
C ASP A 97 8.12 6.02 -14.90
N TYR A 98 7.58 5.14 -14.05
CA TYR A 98 7.38 3.72 -14.37
C TYR A 98 6.02 3.45 -15.02
N PHE A 99 5.00 4.26 -14.72
CA PHE A 99 3.64 4.02 -15.17
C PHE A 99 3.01 5.32 -15.65
N SER A 100 2.37 5.29 -16.82
CA SER A 100 1.51 6.41 -17.21
C SER A 100 0.37 6.58 -16.20
N PRO A 101 -0.18 7.80 -16.04
CA PRO A 101 -1.36 8.03 -15.21
C PRO A 101 -2.48 7.05 -15.54
N TYR A 102 -3.14 6.52 -14.50
CA TYR A 102 -4.28 5.62 -14.67
C TYR A 102 -5.50 6.43 -15.09
N ILE A 103 -6.09 6.09 -16.24
CA ILE A 103 -7.31 6.73 -16.73
C ILE A 103 -8.46 5.74 -16.52
N ILE A 104 -9.49 6.15 -15.78
CA ILE A 104 -10.72 5.37 -15.64
C ILE A 104 -11.60 5.71 -16.85
N PRO A 105 -11.81 4.78 -17.80
CA PRO A 105 -12.71 5.04 -18.91
C PRO A 105 -14.15 5.16 -18.38
N VAL A 106 -14.82 6.24 -18.78
CA VAL A 106 -16.20 6.53 -18.37
C VAL A 106 -17.10 6.61 -19.59
N GLU A 107 -18.29 6.01 -19.47
CA GLU A 107 -19.37 6.23 -20.42
C GLU A 107 -20.11 7.54 -20.05
N PRO A 108 -20.82 8.20 -20.98
CA PRO A 108 -21.65 9.35 -20.65
C PRO A 108 -22.64 9.02 -19.51
N HIS A 109 -22.48 9.68 -18.37
CA HIS A 109 -23.32 9.46 -17.20
C HIS A 109 -23.44 10.73 -16.35
N VAL A 110 -24.41 10.72 -15.44
CA VAL A 110 -24.56 11.76 -14.42
C VAL A 110 -23.69 11.36 -13.22
N PRO A 111 -22.82 12.26 -12.72
CA PRO A 111 -22.04 12.00 -11.52
C PRO A 111 -22.92 11.57 -10.34
N TRP A 112 -22.46 10.57 -9.58
CA TRP A 112 -23.20 10.13 -8.39
C TRP A 112 -22.89 11.04 -7.21
N GLU A 113 -23.94 11.62 -6.63
CA GLU A 113 -23.85 12.35 -5.38
C GLU A 113 -24.72 11.66 -4.33
N HIS A 114 -24.06 11.01 -3.38
CA HIS A 114 -24.75 10.34 -2.28
C HIS A 114 -24.35 10.97 -0.95
N PRO A 115 -25.32 11.29 -0.06
CA PRO A 115 -24.99 11.78 1.27
C PRO A 115 -24.28 10.68 2.08
N ASN A 116 -23.27 11.08 2.85
CA ASN A 116 -22.51 10.18 3.72
C ASN A 116 -23.40 9.64 4.84
N ILE A 117 -23.12 8.41 5.26
CA ILE A 117 -23.77 7.82 6.43
C ILE A 117 -23.19 8.52 7.66
N PRO A 118 -24.02 8.99 8.62
CA PRO A 118 -23.51 9.60 9.85
C PRO A 118 -22.58 8.64 10.60
N ILE A 119 -21.43 9.15 11.04
CA ILE A 119 -20.48 8.36 11.83
C ILE A 119 -21.07 8.19 13.25
N PRO A 120 -21.16 6.96 13.78
CA PRO A 120 -21.61 6.73 15.14
C PRO A 120 -20.78 7.53 16.14
N PRO A 121 -21.40 8.22 17.14
CA PRO A 121 -20.67 9.09 18.07
C PRO A 121 -19.48 8.43 18.77
N GLY A 122 -19.61 7.14 19.15
CA GLY A 122 -18.55 6.40 19.84
C GLY A 122 -17.27 6.17 19.04
N HIS A 123 -17.31 6.27 17.71
CA HIS A 123 -16.14 6.08 16.84
C HIS A 123 -15.69 7.37 16.16
N ARG A 124 -16.35 8.50 16.43
CA ARG A 124 -16.14 9.74 15.68
C ARG A 124 -14.70 10.25 15.78
N GLU A 125 -14.14 10.25 16.98
CA GLU A 125 -12.78 10.77 17.22
C GLU A 125 -11.70 9.90 16.58
N GLU A 126 -11.85 8.58 16.68
CA GLU A 126 -10.96 7.60 16.05
C GLU A 126 -10.94 7.75 14.53
N VAL A 127 -12.11 7.88 13.92
CA VAL A 127 -12.24 8.07 12.47
C VAL A 127 -11.62 9.40 12.03
N ILE A 128 -11.83 10.48 12.80
CA ILE A 128 -11.20 11.77 12.50
C ILE A 128 -9.67 11.67 12.58
N ARG A 129 -9.14 10.98 13.60
CA ARG A 129 -7.69 10.74 13.75
C ARG A 129 -7.14 9.98 12.54
N MET A 130 -7.76 8.85 12.17
CA MET A 130 -7.37 8.05 11.02
C MET A 130 -7.40 8.85 9.71
N LEU A 131 -8.44 9.66 9.48
CA LEU A 131 -8.51 10.50 8.28
C LEU A 131 -7.40 11.56 8.24
N LYS A 132 -7.04 12.15 9.37
CA LYS A 132 -5.92 13.10 9.45
C LYS A 132 -4.57 12.42 9.18
N GLU A 133 -4.37 11.21 9.68
CA GLU A 133 -3.17 10.39 9.41
C GLU A 133 -3.08 10.05 7.92
N PHE A 134 -4.19 9.64 7.28
CA PHE A 134 -4.22 9.38 5.85
C PHE A 134 -3.91 10.61 5.00
N ILE A 135 -4.36 11.79 5.42
CA ILE A 135 -3.98 13.05 4.75
C ILE A 135 -2.50 13.36 4.97
N ALA A 136 -2.00 13.23 6.21
CA ALA A 136 -0.59 13.48 6.53
C ALA A 136 0.37 12.54 5.79
N HIS A 137 -0.03 11.28 5.55
CA HIS A 137 0.73 10.29 4.79
C HIS A 137 0.52 10.39 3.27
N GLY A 138 -0.24 11.39 2.77
CA GLY A 138 -0.46 11.59 1.34
C GLY A 138 -1.36 10.53 0.68
N VAL A 139 -2.14 9.78 1.46
CA VAL A 139 -3.09 8.78 0.95
C VAL A 139 -4.35 9.45 0.43
N TYR A 140 -4.81 10.47 1.15
CA TYR A 140 -5.97 11.27 0.81
C TYR A 140 -5.58 12.72 0.59
N GLU A 141 -6.22 13.34 -0.39
CA GLU A 141 -6.09 14.75 -0.69
C GLU A 141 -7.47 15.43 -0.69
N PRO A 142 -7.57 16.69 -0.25
CA PRO A 142 -8.77 17.48 -0.46
C PRO A 142 -9.06 17.63 -1.95
N SER A 143 -10.32 17.43 -2.34
CA SER A 143 -10.74 17.56 -3.74
C SER A 143 -12.08 18.30 -3.86
N GLN A 144 -12.28 18.95 -5.01
CA GLN A 144 -13.55 19.50 -5.45
C GLN A 144 -14.08 18.62 -6.58
N SER A 145 -14.96 17.66 -6.25
CA SER A 145 -15.45 16.65 -7.20
C SER A 145 -16.97 16.65 -7.26
N SER A 146 -17.51 16.41 -8.46
CA SER A 146 -18.94 16.13 -8.68
C SER A 146 -19.33 14.71 -8.24
N TYR A 147 -18.36 13.87 -7.87
CA TYR A 147 -18.60 12.52 -7.36
C TYR A 147 -18.51 12.49 -5.84
N ARG A 148 -19.53 11.93 -5.19
CA ARG A 148 -19.51 11.63 -3.75
C ARG A 148 -20.15 10.28 -3.48
N SER A 149 -19.33 9.32 -3.05
CA SER A 149 -19.77 7.97 -2.67
C SER A 149 -20.03 7.85 -1.17
N LYS A 150 -21.00 7.00 -0.79
CA LYS A 150 -21.22 6.64 0.61
C LYS A 150 -20.07 5.78 1.12
N TRP A 151 -19.62 6.06 2.34
CA TRP A 151 -18.70 5.22 3.07
C TRP A 151 -19.20 5.00 4.49
N PHE A 152 -18.70 3.95 5.14
CA PHE A 152 -18.99 3.61 6.52
C PHE A 152 -17.76 2.94 7.14
N CYS A 153 -17.60 3.09 8.45
CA CYS A 153 -16.50 2.49 9.17
C CYS A 153 -16.86 1.07 9.62
N VAL A 154 -15.87 0.18 9.61
CA VAL A 154 -15.99 -1.18 10.13
C VAL A 154 -14.83 -1.40 11.08
N ALA A 155 -15.13 -1.66 12.36
CA ALA A 155 -14.13 -2.04 13.34
C ALA A 155 -13.51 -3.39 12.94
N LYS A 156 -12.18 -3.48 12.89
CA LYS A 156 -11.51 -4.77 12.66
C LYS A 156 -11.40 -5.51 13.98
N LYS A 157 -11.24 -6.84 13.91
CA LYS A 157 -11.10 -7.70 15.08
C LYS A 157 -9.85 -7.39 15.92
N ASN A 158 -8.93 -6.61 15.37
CA ASN A 158 -7.59 -6.38 15.92
C ASN A 158 -7.57 -5.20 16.92
N GLY A 159 -8.73 -4.64 17.27
CA GLY A 159 -8.81 -3.45 18.13
C GLY A 159 -8.24 -2.18 17.51
N LYS A 160 -8.04 -2.20 16.19
CA LYS A 160 -7.68 -1.07 15.31
C LYS A 160 -8.73 -0.94 14.21
#